data_AF-A0A7W2MG34-F1
#
_entry.id   AF-A0A7W2MG34-F1
#
_cell.length_a   1.000
_cell.length_b   1.000
_cell.length_c   1.000
_cell.angle_alpha   90.00
_cell.angle_beta   90.00
_cell.angle_gamma   90.00
#
_symmetry.space_group_name_H-M   'P 1'
#
loop_
_entity.id
_entity.type
_entity.pdbx_description
1 polymer ?
#
loop_
_entity_poly.entity_id
_entity_poly.type
_entity_poly.pdbx_seq_one_letter_code
_entity_poly.pdbx_strand_id
1 'polypeptide(L)' 'MFKFDLKTILMLVSVIALLGCGPSLDERYDTGYSDGYAEGYNTTCKIRATMVEGDWDDENYSKGYRAGNTAGAQACRDKG' A
#
# COMPACT_ATOMS: atom_id res chain seq x y z
N MET A 1 -12.20 17.78 35.29
CA MET A 1 -11.93 16.33 35.44
C MET A 1 -13.10 15.59 34.83
N PHE A 2 -12.96 15.08 33.61
CA PHE A 2 -14.05 14.36 32.93
C PHE A 2 -14.30 13.03 33.65
N LYS A 3 -15.51 12.83 34.14
CA LYS A 3 -15.96 11.55 34.72
C LYS A 3 -16.71 10.80 33.61
N PHE A 4 -16.05 9.83 33.02
CA PHE A 4 -16.70 8.91 32.10
C PHE A 4 -17.37 7.80 32.90
N ASP A 5 -18.66 7.59 32.70
CA ASP A 5 -19.37 6.46 33.28
C ASP A 5 -19.12 5.17 32.48
N LEU A 6 -19.36 4.01 33.10
CA LEU A 6 -19.12 2.70 32.50
C LEU A 6 -19.86 2.52 31.16
N LYS A 7 -21.04 3.13 31.02
CA LYS A 7 -21.82 3.12 29.77
C LYS A 7 -21.12 3.90 28.66
N THR A 8 -20.60 5.08 28.97
CA THR A 8 -19.84 5.90 28.01
C THR A 8 -18.55 5.20 27.60
N ILE A 9 -17.87 4.54 28.54
CA ILE A 9 -16.68 3.71 28.24
C ILE A 9 -17.04 2.56 27.29
N LEU A 10 -18.13 1.82 27.56
CA LEU A 10 -18.58 0.73 26.69
C LEU A 10 -18.92 1.20 25.26
N MET A 11 -19.58 2.35 25.12
CA MET A 11 -19.87 2.92 23.80
C MET A 11 -18.59 3.30 23.04
N LEU A 12 -17.61 3.92 23.72
CA LEU A 12 -16.35 4.30 23.10
C LEU A 12 -15.51 3.10 22.64
N VAL A 13 -15.48 2.02 23.44
CA VAL A 13 -14.82 0.75 23.05
C VAL A 13 -15.43 0.17 21.77
N SER A 14 -16.75 0.27 21.63
CA SER A 14 -17.46 -0.19 20.43
C SER A 14 -17.05 0.57 19.17
N VAL A 15 -16.81 1.88 19.28
CA VAL A 15 -16.39 2.74 18.16
C VAL A 15 -14.93 2.46 17.77
N ILE A 16 -14.04 2.26 18.74
CA ILE A 16 -12.63 1.96 18.49
C ILE A 16 -12.46 0.59 17.80
N ALA A 17 -13.30 -0.39 18.15
CA ALA A 17 -13.29 -1.71 17.52
C ALA A 17 -13.61 -1.68 16.01
N LEU A 18 -14.24 -0.61 15.52
CA LEU A 18 -14.58 -0.45 14.10
C LEU A 18 -13.47 0.24 13.28
N LEU A 19 -12.40 0.73 13.90
CA LEU A 19 -11.31 1.43 13.20
C LEU A 19 -10.35 0.50 12.42
N GLY A 20 -10.51 -0.82 12.53
CA GLY A 20 -9.70 -1.81 11.82
C GLY A 20 -10.17 -2.14 10.40
N CYS A 21 -11.12 -1.39 9.85
CA CYS A 21 -11.65 -1.63 8.50
C CYS A 21 -10.80 -0.87 7.47
N GLY A 22 -9.64 -1.42 7.13
CA GLY A 22 -8.74 -0.89 6.11
C GLY A 22 -7.73 -1.94 5.67
N PRO A 23 -7.07 -1.76 4.52
CA PRO A 23 -6.03 -2.67 4.08
C PRO A 23 -4.94 -2.73 5.14
N SER A 24 -4.40 -3.93 5.37
CA SER A 24 -3.26 -4.08 6.29
C SER A 24 -2.00 -3.40 5.74
N LEU A 25 -1.02 -3.08 6.59
CA LEU A 25 0.24 -2.49 6.15
C LEU A 25 0.95 -3.36 5.10
N ASP A 26 0.87 -4.69 5.27
CA ASP A 26 1.42 -5.67 4.33
C ASP A 26 0.66 -5.64 3.00
N GLU A 27 -0.68 -5.55 3.04
CA GLU A 27 -1.50 -5.42 1.84
C GLU A 27 -1.20 -4.13 1.07
N ARG A 28 -1.03 -2.99 1.78
CA ARG A 28 -0.61 -1.74 1.14
C ARG A 28 0.75 -1.90 0.46
N TYR A 29 1.71 -2.53 1.13
CA TYR A 29 3.03 -2.80 0.58
C TYR A 29 2.96 -3.71 -0.66
N ASP A 30 2.22 -4.81 -0.60
CA ASP A 30 2.12 -5.79 -1.67
C ASP A 30 1.44 -5.21 -2.92
N THR A 31 0.40 -4.40 -2.72
CA THR A 31 -0.25 -3.64 -3.80
C THR A 31 0.74 -2.68 -4.45
N GLY A 32 1.44 -1.88 -3.65
CA GLY A 32 2.48 -0.98 -4.16
C GLY A 32 3.56 -1.73 -4.93
N TYR A 33 4.07 -2.84 -4.38
CA TYR A 33 5.10 -3.66 -5.02
C TYR A 33 4.65 -4.19 -6.38
N SER A 34 3.41 -4.68 -6.47
CA SER A 34 2.86 -5.21 -7.71
C SER A 34 2.76 -4.14 -8.80
N ASP A 35 2.24 -2.96 -8.45
CA ASP A 35 2.12 -1.81 -9.33
C ASP A 35 3.49 -1.30 -9.79
N GLY A 36 4.41 -1.12 -8.84
CA GLY A 36 5.77 -0.73 -9.10
C GLY A 36 6.46 -1.71 -10.05
N TYR A 37 6.34 -3.02 -9.80
CA TYR A 37 6.92 -4.05 -10.67
C TYR A 37 6.39 -3.96 -12.10
N ALA A 38 5.07 -3.85 -12.25
CA ALA A 38 4.44 -3.75 -13.57
C ALA A 38 4.87 -2.47 -14.32
N GLU A 39 4.91 -1.32 -13.65
CA GLU A 39 5.40 -0.07 -14.24
C GLU A 39 6.89 -0.14 -14.59
N GLY A 40 7.73 -0.56 -13.66
CA GLY A 40 9.18 -0.65 -13.85
C GLY A 40 9.54 -1.59 -15.00
N TYR A 41 8.88 -2.75 -15.08
CA TYR A 41 9.04 -3.69 -16.18
C TYR A 41 8.60 -3.09 -17.52
N ASN A 42 7.36 -2.59 -17.61
CA ASN A 42 6.81 -2.08 -18.86
C ASN A 42 7.56 -0.84 -19.38
N THR A 43 7.99 0.05 -18.48
CA THR A 43 8.76 1.24 -18.83
C THR A 43 10.16 0.87 -19.31
N THR A 44 10.87 0.01 -18.57
CA THR A 44 12.23 -0.41 -18.93
C THR A 44 12.25 -1.19 -20.24
N CYS A 45 11.25 -2.05 -20.46
CA CYS A 45 11.11 -2.83 -21.70
C CYS A 45 10.40 -2.08 -22.83
N LYS A 46 10.02 -0.81 -22.63
CA LYS A 46 9.32 0.04 -23.61
C LYS A 46 8.06 -0.62 -24.20
N ILE A 47 7.27 -1.27 -23.36
CA ILE A 47 6.07 -2.03 -23.77
C ILE A 47 4.85 -1.10 -23.85
N ARG A 48 4.50 -0.46 -22.72
CA ARG A 48 3.32 0.41 -22.57
C ARG A 48 3.41 1.21 -21.27
N ALA A 49 2.54 2.21 -21.11
CA ALA A 49 2.27 2.81 -19.81
C ALA A 49 1.49 1.83 -18.91
N THR A 50 1.71 1.90 -17.61
CA THR A 50 1.01 1.09 -16.60
C THR A 50 0.12 2.01 -15.76
N MET A 51 -1.16 1.64 -15.61
CA MET A 51 -2.04 2.26 -14.62
C MET A 51 -1.76 1.64 -13.26
N VAL A 52 -1.61 2.48 -12.24
CA VAL A 52 -1.30 2.10 -10.86
C VAL A 52 -2.28 2.80 -9.93
N GLU A 53 -2.49 2.26 -8.73
CA GLU A 53 -3.35 2.85 -7.70
C GLU A 53 -2.88 4.26 -7.34
N GLY A 54 -1.56 4.41 -7.17
CA GLY A 54 -0.91 5.71 -7.02
C GLY A 54 -1.17 6.41 -5.68
N ASP A 55 -1.39 5.65 -4.60
CA ASP A 55 -1.55 6.23 -3.25
C ASP A 55 -0.19 6.60 -2.64
N TRP A 56 0.37 7.70 -3.12
CA TRP A 56 1.71 8.15 -2.74
C TRP A 56 1.82 8.62 -1.28
N ASP A 57 0.68 8.97 -0.65
CA ASP A 57 0.65 9.41 0.74
C ASP A 57 0.72 8.23 1.73
N ASP A 58 0.43 7.00 1.27
CA ASP A 58 0.64 5.78 2.05
C ASP A 58 2.12 5.33 1.99
N GLU A 59 2.77 5.33 3.15
CA GLU A 59 4.18 4.98 3.29
C GLU A 59 4.47 3.54 2.83
N ASN A 60 3.59 2.59 3.13
CA ASN A 60 3.78 1.18 2.82
C ASN A 60 3.58 0.93 1.33
N TYR A 61 2.53 1.49 0.73
CA TYR A 61 2.33 1.47 -0.72
C TYR A 61 3.53 2.07 -1.43
N SER A 62 3.96 3.27 -1.05
CA SER A 62 5.09 3.96 -1.68
C SER A 62 6.41 3.20 -1.53
N LYS A 63 6.62 2.54 -0.39
CA LYS A 63 7.81 1.69 -0.16
C LYS A 63 7.77 0.44 -1.05
N GLY A 64 6.63 -0.25 -1.09
CA GLY A 64 6.40 -1.39 -1.96
C GLY A 64 6.64 -1.02 -3.42
N TYR A 65 6.05 0.09 -3.86
CA TYR A 65 6.17 0.61 -5.22
C TYR A 65 7.62 0.81 -5.67
N ARG A 66 8.44 1.50 -4.85
CA ARG A 66 9.86 1.71 -5.18
C ARG A 66 10.64 0.39 -5.30
N ALA A 67 10.37 -0.54 -4.38
CA ALA A 67 11.00 -1.86 -4.40
C ALA A 67 10.59 -2.65 -5.65
N GLY A 68 9.28 -2.68 -5.95
CA GLY A 68 8.71 -3.31 -7.13
C GLY A 68 9.27 -2.72 -8.41
N ASN A 69 9.30 -1.40 -8.55
CA ASN A 69 9.80 -0.72 -9.74
C ASN A 69 11.25 -1.08 -10.05
N THR A 70 12.10 -1.09 -9.02
CA THR A 70 13.50 -1.54 -9.14
C THR A 70 13.57 -3.00 -9.60
N ALA A 71 12.79 -3.89 -8.99
CA ALA A 71 12.75 -5.31 -9.33
C ALA A 71 12.23 -5.56 -10.76
N GLY A 72 11.16 -4.89 -11.17
CA GLY A 72 10.58 -4.99 -12.52
C GLY A 72 11.53 -4.49 -13.59
N ALA A 73 12.20 -3.35 -13.33
CA ALA A 73 13.22 -2.84 -14.23
C ALA A 73 14.41 -3.81 -14.37
N GLN A 74 14.84 -4.43 -13.26
CA GLN A 74 15.90 -5.43 -13.32
C GLN A 74 15.46 -6.70 -14.07
N ALA A 75 14.26 -7.21 -13.80
CA ALA A 75 13.71 -8.37 -14.50
C ALA A 75 13.59 -8.15 -16.02
N CYS A 76 13.37 -6.91 -16.46
CA CYS A 76 13.44 -6.56 -17.88
C CYS A 76 14.88 -6.66 -18.42
N ARG A 77 15.85 -6.11 -17.69
CA ARG A 77 17.28 -6.13 -18.07
C ARG A 77 17.83 -7.56 -18.14
N ASP A 78 17.46 -8.42 -17.21
CA ASP A 78 17.92 -9.81 -17.14
C ASP A 78 17.35 -10.71 -18.25
N LYS A 79 16.33 -10.25 -18.99
CA LYS A 79 15.80 -10.96 -20.17
C LYS A 79 16.61 -10.74 -21.44
N GLY A 80 17.53 -9.77 -21.46
CA GLY A 80 18.39 -9.42 -22.60
C GLY A 80 19.82 -9.88 -22.41
#